data_AF-W6JGV5-F1
#
_entry.id   AF-W6JGV5-F1
#
_cell.length_a   1.000
_cell.length_b   1.000
_cell.length_c   1.000
_cell.angle_alpha   90.00
_cell.angle_beta   90.00
_cell.angle_gamma   90.00
#
_symmetry.space_group_name_H-M   'P 1'
#
loop_
_entity.id
_entity.type
_entity.pdbx_description
1 polymer ?
#
loop_
_entity_poly.entity_id
_entity_poly.type
_entity_poly.pdbx_seq_one_letter_code
_entity_poly.pdbx_strand_id
1 'polypeptide(L)'
;MAVESQGGRPLVLGLLLCVLGPVVSHAGKILLIPVDGSHWLSMLGAIQQLQQRGHEIVVLAPDASLYIRDGAFYTLKTYPVPFQREDVKESFVSLGHNVFENDSFLQRVIKTYKKIKKGLCYAFVWLFPLTAQQGAHGLPGRKQL
;
A
#
# COMPACT_ATOMS: atom_id res chain seq x y z
N MET A 1 70.00 19.55 -14.83
CA MET A 1 68.81 19.10 -15.58
C MET A 1 68.35 17.83 -14.87
N ALA A 2 67.12 17.61 -14.44
CA ALA A 2 65.84 18.08 -14.94
C ALA A 2 64.82 18.24 -13.80
N VAL A 3 63.86 19.13 -14.02
CA VAL A 3 62.73 19.41 -13.15
C VAL A 3 61.75 18.23 -13.20
N GLU A 4 61.47 17.60 -12.06
CA GLU A 4 60.38 16.62 -11.94
C GLU A 4 59.05 17.35 -12.03
N SER A 5 58.37 17.21 -13.16
CA SER A 5 57.02 17.73 -13.37
C SER A 5 55.98 16.82 -12.71
N GLN A 6 55.61 17.12 -11.47
CA GLN A 6 54.47 16.51 -10.75
C GLN A 6 53.11 17.18 -11.09
N GLY A 7 52.95 17.78 -12.27
CA GLY A 7 51.74 18.55 -12.63
C GLY A 7 50.57 17.74 -13.21
N GLY A 8 50.81 16.51 -13.68
CA GLY A 8 49.80 15.74 -14.44
C GLY A 8 48.97 14.74 -13.63
N ARG A 9 49.45 14.32 -12.45
CA ARG A 9 48.82 13.26 -11.64
C ARG A 9 47.39 13.56 -11.16
N PRO A 10 47.07 14.77 -10.63
CA PRO A 10 45.71 15.05 -10.17
C PRO A 10 44.73 15.24 -11.33
N LEU A 11 45.19 15.73 -12.49
CA LEU A 11 44.37 15.89 -13.69
C LEU A 11 44.04 14.55 -14.33
N VAL A 12 45.00 13.63 -14.38
CA VAL A 12 44.76 12.26 -14.86
C VAL A 12 43.85 11.49 -13.90
N LEU A 13 44.02 11.65 -12.59
CA LEU A 13 43.13 11.04 -11.60
C LEU A 13 41.71 11.62 -11.66
N GLY A 14 41.60 12.94 -11.83
CA GLY A 14 40.31 13.63 -12.01
C GLY A 14 39.61 13.23 -13.31
N LEU A 15 40.34 13.12 -14.42
CA LEU A 15 39.82 12.63 -15.70
C LEU A 15 39.39 11.16 -15.60
N LEU A 16 40.19 10.32 -14.94
CA LEU A 16 39.88 8.91 -14.68
C LEU A 16 38.62 8.76 -13.81
N LEU A 17 38.47 9.59 -12.77
CA LEU A 17 37.27 9.65 -11.94
C LEU A 17 36.05 10.21 -12.70
N CYS A 18 36.22 11.17 -13.61
CA CYS A 18 35.16 11.68 -14.48
C CYS A 18 34.69 10.65 -15.52
N VAL A 19 35.59 9.77 -15.98
CA VAL A 19 35.27 8.68 -16.91
C VAL A 19 34.67 7.47 -16.17
N LEU A 20 35.10 7.21 -14.93
CA LEU A 20 34.58 6.11 -14.08
C LEU A 20 33.29 6.51 -13.32
N GLY A 21 33.09 7.79 -13.03
CA GLY A 21 31.94 8.30 -12.27
C GLY A 21 30.57 7.91 -12.86
N PRO A 22 30.37 8.01 -14.20
CA PRO A 22 29.16 7.52 -14.86
C PRO A 22 29.05 5.98 -14.86
N VAL A 23 30.17 5.27 -14.79
CA VAL A 23 30.23 3.79 -14.85
C VAL A 23 29.88 3.14 -13.52
N VAL A 24 30.14 3.81 -12.39
CA VAL A 24 30.00 3.22 -11.04
C VAL A 24 28.63 3.51 -10.39
N SER A 25 27.81 4.37 -10.98
CA SER A 25 26.41 4.55 -10.54
C SER A 25 25.52 3.45 -11.13
N HIS A 26 25.71 2.20 -10.70
CA HIS A 26 24.79 1.09 -10.94
C HIS A 26 23.55 1.15 -10.02
N ALA A 27 23.13 2.34 -9.60
CA ALA A 27 21.81 2.58 -8.99
C ALA A 27 20.72 2.72 -10.07
N GLY A 28 20.88 2.03 -11.20
CA GLY A 28 20.02 2.15 -12.36
C GLY A 28 18.66 1.48 -12.18
N LYS A 29 18.45 0.66 -11.14
CA LYS A 29 17.22 -0.11 -10.98
C LYS A 29 16.42 0.33 -9.76
N ILE A 30 15.22 0.84 -9.99
CA ILE A 30 14.31 1.35 -8.96
C ILE A 30 13.12 0.41 -8.84
N LEU A 31 12.88 -0.11 -7.64
CA LEU A 31 11.66 -0.85 -7.31
C LEU A 31 10.63 0.10 -6.69
N LEU A 32 9.42 0.08 -7.22
CA LEU A 32 8.36 1.00 -6.84
C LEU A 32 7.10 0.21 -6.46
N ILE A 33 6.53 0.51 -5.30
CA ILE A 33 5.31 -0.13 -4.81
C ILE A 33 4.24 0.96 -4.63
N PRO A 34 3.54 1.34 -5.71
CA PRO A 34 2.53 2.39 -5.65
C PRO A 34 1.22 1.89 -5.04
N VAL A 35 0.46 2.84 -4.49
CA VAL A 35 -0.96 2.67 -4.14
C VAL A 35 -1.82 3.19 -5.29
N ASP A 36 -2.88 2.46 -5.64
CA ASP A 36 -3.85 2.84 -6.66
C ASP A 36 -4.51 4.20 -6.39
N GLY A 37 -4.92 4.89 -7.46
CA GLY A 37 -5.60 6.18 -7.39
C GLY A 37 -4.67 7.39 -7.64
N SER A 38 -4.91 8.50 -6.93
CA SER A 38 -4.21 9.77 -7.18
C SER A 38 -2.71 9.72 -6.91
N HIS A 39 -2.29 8.86 -5.98
CA HIS A 39 -0.87 8.64 -5.67
C HIS A 39 -0.12 8.06 -6.88
N TRP A 40 -0.69 7.03 -7.51
CA TRP A 40 -0.16 6.46 -8.74
C TRP A 40 -0.14 7.46 -9.90
N LEU A 41 -1.25 8.17 -10.14
CA LEU A 41 -1.35 9.14 -11.24
C LEU A 41 -0.31 10.26 -11.12
N SER A 42 -0.07 10.75 -9.91
CA SER A 42 0.94 11.78 -9.65
C SER A 42 2.37 11.26 -9.87
N MET A 43 2.61 9.99 -9.57
CA MET A 43 3.93 9.37 -9.75
C MET A 43 4.30 9.11 -11.20
N LEU A 44 3.34 8.98 -12.13
CA LEU A 44 3.62 8.71 -13.54
C LEU A 44 4.61 9.72 -14.15
N GLY A 45 4.47 11.00 -13.82
CA GLY A 45 5.41 12.04 -14.28
C GLY A 45 6.83 11.82 -13.77
N ALA A 46 6.97 11.48 -12.48
CA ALA A 46 8.28 11.19 -11.89
C ALA A 46 8.92 9.93 -12.48
N ILE A 47 8.13 8.88 -12.72
CA ILE A 47 8.57 7.64 -13.37
C ILE A 47 9.10 7.94 -14.77
N GLN A 48 8.38 8.74 -15.55
CA GLN A 48 8.81 9.14 -16.90
C GLN A 48 10.15 9.90 -16.86
N GLN A 49 10.32 10.84 -15.93
CA GLN A 49 11.57 11.58 -15.78
C GLN A 49 12.74 10.68 -15.35
N LEU A 50 12.50 9.74 -14.45
CA LEU A 50 13.51 8.78 -13.99
C LEU A 50 13.94 7.84 -15.13
N GLN A 51 12.99 7.38 -15.93
CA GLN A 51 13.25 6.56 -17.11
C GLN A 51 14.07 7.33 -18.15
N GLN A 52 13.74 8.59 -18.43
CA GLN A 52 14.51 9.47 -19.32
C GLN A 52 15.95 9.71 -18.84
N ARG A 53 16.19 9.65 -17.53
CA ARG A 53 17.54 9.72 -16.93
C ARG A 53 18.31 8.39 -16.99
N GLY A 54 17.76 7.36 -17.62
CA GLY A 54 18.40 6.05 -17.77
C GLY A 54 18.16 5.09 -16.61
N HIS A 55 17.19 5.35 -15.72
CA HIS A 55 16.82 4.40 -14.67
C HIS A 55 15.82 3.38 -15.21
N GLU A 56 16.10 2.10 -15.02
CA GLU A 56 15.17 1.00 -15.13
C GLU A 56 14.22 1.00 -13.93
N ILE A 57 12.93 1.10 -14.18
CA ILE A 57 11.92 1.16 -13.12
C ILE A 57 11.08 -0.10 -13.16
N VAL A 58 10.95 -0.78 -12.03
CA VAL A 58 10.08 -1.93 -11.83
C VAL A 58 8.97 -1.53 -10.87
N VAL A 59 7.73 -1.60 -11.33
CA VAL A 59 6.54 -1.33 -10.53
C VAL A 59 5.95 -2.64 -10.07
N LEU A 60 5.68 -2.78 -8.78
CA LEU A 60 5.02 -3.94 -8.19
C LEU A 60 3.59 -3.57 -7.77
N ALA A 61 2.59 -4.26 -8.32
CA ALA A 61 1.18 -3.99 -8.04
C ALA A 61 0.37 -5.29 -7.80
N PRO A 62 -0.75 -5.25 -7.06
CA PRO A 62 -1.69 -6.37 -7.02
C PRO A 62 -2.24 -6.69 -8.42
N ASP A 63 -2.54 -7.95 -8.71
CA ASP A 63 -3.30 -8.33 -9.92
C ASP A 63 -4.70 -7.70 -9.96
N ALA A 64 -5.29 -7.42 -8.79
CA ALA A 64 -6.55 -6.70 -8.62
C ALA A 64 -6.44 -5.16 -8.80
N SER A 65 -5.29 -4.63 -9.24
CA SER A 65 -5.09 -3.18 -9.38
C SER A 65 -6.06 -2.54 -10.39
N LEU A 66 -6.54 -1.33 -10.05
CA LEU A 66 -7.52 -0.60 -10.85
C LEU A 66 -6.89 0.20 -11.98
N TYR A 67 -5.84 0.98 -11.69
CA TYR A 67 -5.27 1.96 -12.60
C TYR A 67 -3.82 1.67 -12.99
N ILE A 68 -3.13 0.79 -12.27
CA ILE A 68 -1.77 0.36 -12.61
C ILE A 68 -1.88 -0.74 -13.67
N ARG A 69 -1.29 -0.50 -14.84
CA ARG A 69 -1.30 -1.40 -16.01
C ARG A 69 0.09 -1.43 -16.64
N ASP A 70 0.32 -2.25 -17.64
CA ASP A 70 1.57 -2.17 -18.40
C ASP A 70 1.71 -0.80 -19.08
N GLY A 71 2.94 -0.27 -19.10
CA GLY A 71 3.24 1.04 -19.65
C GLY A 71 4.63 1.08 -20.29
N ALA A 72 4.89 2.10 -21.11
CA ALA A 72 6.14 2.22 -21.85
C ALA A 72 7.35 2.64 -20.96
N PHE A 73 7.09 3.22 -19.79
CA PHE A 73 8.11 3.88 -18.97
C PHE A 73 8.59 3.06 -17.77
N TYR A 74 8.06 1.85 -17.57
CA TYR A 74 8.41 0.97 -16.46
C TYR A 74 8.03 -0.48 -16.77
N THR A 75 8.64 -1.42 -16.06
CA THR A 75 8.25 -2.83 -16.09
C THR A 75 7.26 -3.11 -14.97
N LEU A 76 6.06 -3.59 -15.29
CA LEU A 76 5.10 -4.00 -14.27
C LEU A 76 5.35 -5.45 -13.84
N LYS A 77 5.27 -5.69 -12.53
CA LYS A 77 5.20 -7.01 -11.90
C LYS A 77 3.94 -7.06 -11.06
N THR A 78 3.13 -8.09 -11.29
CA THR A 78 1.92 -8.32 -10.49
C THR A 78 2.15 -9.42 -9.47
N TYR A 79 1.47 -9.30 -8.32
CA TYR A 79 1.42 -10.36 -7.32
C TYR A 79 -0.05 -10.73 -7.01
N PRO A 80 -0.33 -12.01 -6.75
CA PRO A 80 -1.68 -12.48 -6.48
C PRO A 80 -2.15 -11.99 -5.11
N VAL A 81 -3.42 -11.58 -5.04
CA VAL A 81 -4.09 -11.18 -3.79
C VAL A 81 -5.43 -11.91 -3.62
N PRO A 82 -5.90 -12.12 -2.38
CA PRO A 82 -7.13 -12.88 -2.11
C PRO A 82 -8.42 -12.07 -2.32
N PHE A 83 -8.39 -11.03 -3.16
CA PHE A 83 -9.54 -10.15 -3.43
C PHE A 83 -9.59 -9.81 -4.92
N GLN A 84 -10.79 -9.58 -5.43
CA GLN A 84 -11.00 -9.31 -6.84
C GLN A 84 -10.92 -7.82 -7.15
N ARG A 85 -10.72 -7.48 -8.43
CA ARG A 85 -10.69 -6.10 -8.91
C ARG A 85 -11.99 -5.37 -8.61
N GLU A 86 -13.11 -6.08 -8.64
CA GLU A 86 -14.44 -5.57 -8.33
C GLU A 86 -14.55 -5.08 -6.88
N ASP A 87 -13.98 -5.83 -5.93
CA ASP A 87 -13.97 -5.46 -4.51
C ASP A 87 -13.17 -4.17 -4.27
N VAL A 88 -12.04 -4.03 -4.97
CA VAL A 88 -11.21 -2.81 -4.94
C VAL A 88 -11.97 -1.64 -5.57
N LYS A 89 -12.69 -1.87 -6.68
CA LYS A 89 -13.49 -0.86 -7.36
C LYS A 89 -14.64 -0.36 -6.49
N GLU A 90 -15.37 -1.26 -5.84
CA GLU A 90 -16.45 -0.91 -4.93
C GLU A 90 -15.92 -0.10 -3.74
N SER A 91 -14.78 -0.53 -3.17
CA SER A 91 -14.10 0.21 -2.11
C SER A 91 -13.71 1.62 -2.57
N PHE A 92 -13.19 1.77 -3.79
CA PHE A 92 -12.80 3.07 -4.34
C PHE A 92 -14.00 3.99 -4.58
N VAL A 93 -15.10 3.46 -5.11
CA VAL A 93 -16.36 4.19 -5.32
C VAL A 93 -16.97 4.61 -3.98
N SER A 94 -17.01 3.70 -3.01
CA SER A 94 -17.47 3.98 -1.65
C SER A 94 -16.64 5.06 -0.98
N LEU A 95 -15.30 4.99 -1.07
CA LEU A 95 -14.42 6.05 -0.58
C LEU A 95 -14.71 7.39 -1.25
N GLY A 96 -14.89 7.41 -2.57
CA GLY A 96 -15.26 8.61 -3.31
C GLY A 96 -16.58 9.21 -2.82
N HIS A 97 -17.64 8.40 -2.71
CA HIS A 97 -18.93 8.85 -2.18
C HIS A 97 -18.82 9.40 -0.75
N ASN A 98 -18.05 8.76 0.14
CA ASN A 98 -17.86 9.24 1.51
C ASN A 98 -17.02 10.53 1.60
N VAL A 99 -16.13 10.78 0.64
CA VAL A 99 -15.28 11.99 0.60
C VAL A 99 -16.01 13.17 -0.01
N PHE A 100 -16.82 12.93 -1.04
CA PHE A 100 -17.56 13.97 -1.78
C PHE A 100 -19.03 14.11 -1.32
N GLU A 101 -19.52 13.26 -0.40
CA GLU A 101 -20.75 13.56 0.34
C GLU A 101 -20.53 14.88 1.10
N ASN A 102 -21.38 15.87 0.80
CA ASN A 102 -21.41 17.16 1.49
C ASN A 102 -22.06 17.04 2.88
N ASP A 103 -21.59 16.08 3.66
CA ASP A 103 -21.91 15.99 5.07
C ASP A 103 -21.08 17.04 5.80
N SER A 104 -21.75 17.93 6.53
CA SER A 104 -21.06 18.73 7.53
C SER A 104 -20.26 17.82 8.45
N PHE A 105 -19.05 18.26 8.84
CA PHE A 105 -18.12 17.47 9.66
C PHE A 105 -18.81 16.78 10.85
N LEU A 106 -19.77 17.47 11.48
CA LEU A 106 -20.59 16.95 12.58
C LEU A 106 -21.52 15.79 12.17
N GLN A 107 -22.12 15.82 10.98
CA GLN A 107 -22.93 14.70 10.46
C GLN A 107 -22.07 13.45 10.26
N ARG A 108 -20.82 13.60 9.79
CA ARG A 108 -19.87 12.49 9.64
C ARG A 108 -19.46 11.90 10.99
N VAL A 109 -19.24 12.74 12.00
CA VAL A 109 -18.98 12.31 13.40
C VAL A 109 -20.20 11.59 13.99
N ILE A 110 -21.41 12.13 13.79
CA ILE A 110 -22.66 11.53 14.28
C ILE A 110 -22.95 10.19 13.60
N LYS A 111 -22.77 10.07 12.27
CA LYS A 111 -22.92 8.81 11.51
C LYS A 111 -21.95 7.75 12.04
N THR A 112 -20.69 8.11 12.26
CA THR A 112 -19.66 7.19 12.79
C THR A 112 -20.01 6.73 14.20
N TYR A 113 -20.40 7.65 15.09
CA TYR A 113 -20.82 7.32 16.46
C TYR A 113 -22.04 6.39 16.49
N LYS A 114 -23.05 6.64 15.63
CA LYS A 114 -24.22 5.75 15.51
C LYS A 114 -23.82 4.35 15.03
N LYS A 115 -22.87 4.23 14.09
CA LYS A 115 -22.36 2.95 13.60
C LYS A 115 -21.64 2.16 14.69
N ILE A 116 -20.81 2.84 15.49
CA ILE A 116 -20.11 2.25 16.64
C ILE A 116 -21.09 1.81 17.74
N LYS A 117 -22.07 2.64 18.09
CA LYS A 117 -23.11 2.29 19.08
C LYS A 117 -23.95 1.09 18.64
N LYS A 118 -24.29 1.01 17.35
CA LYS A 118 -25.00 -0.16 16.78
C LYS A 118 -24.15 -1.44 16.84
N GLY A 119 -22.85 -1.34 16.54
CA GLY A 119 -21.89 -2.44 16.71
C GLY A 119 -21.79 -2.91 18.16
N LEU A 120 -21.82 -1.97 19.12
CA LEU A 120 -21.83 -2.27 20.55
C LEU A 120 -23.10 -3.03 20.99
N CYS A 121 -24.25 -2.78 20.36
CA CYS A 121 -25.47 -3.57 20.61
C CYS A 121 -25.36 -5.01 20.09
N TYR A 122 -24.64 -5.26 18.98
CA TYR A 122 -24.37 -6.63 18.52
C TYR A 122 -23.39 -7.36 19.44
N ALA A 123 -22.43 -6.66 20.06
CA ALA A 123 -21.53 -7.25 21.05
C ALA A 123 -22.27 -7.68 22.35
N PHE A 124 -23.33 -6.96 22.75
CA PHE A 124 -24.11 -7.30 23.94
C PHE A 124 -24.99 -8.55 23.75
N VAL A 125 -25.41 -8.85 22.52
CA VAL A 125 -26.16 -10.07 22.18
C VAL A 125 -25.25 -11.30 22.14
N TRP A 126 -23.97 -11.14 21.78
CA TRP A 126 -22.99 -12.25 21.71
C TRP A 126 -22.37 -12.66 23.05
N LEU A 127 -22.61 -11.93 24.15
CA LEU A 127 -22.11 -12.27 25.49
C LEU A 127 -23.15 -12.96 26.40
N PHE A 128 -24.39 -13.17 25.93
CA PHE A 128 -25.45 -13.78 26.74
C PHE A 128 -25.82 -15.26 26.49
N PRO A 129 -25.26 -16.02 25.52
CA PRO A 129 -25.59 -17.44 25.41
C PRO A 129 -24.41 -18.37 25.80
N LEU A 130 -23.65 -18.06 26.86
CA LEU A 130 -22.57 -18.96 27.33
C LEU A 130 -22.62 -19.32 28.82
N THR A 131 -23.82 -19.35 29.43
CA THR A 131 -23.98 -19.88 30.80
C THR A 131 -25.21 -20.77 31.00
N ALA A 132 -26.03 -21.03 29.97
CA ALA A 132 -27.28 -21.78 30.13
C ALA A 132 -27.22 -23.27 29.73
N GLN A 133 -26.06 -23.83 29.35
CA GLN A 133 -25.95 -25.25 28.94
C GLN A 133 -24.99 -26.10 29.79
N GLN A 134 -24.78 -25.76 31.07
CA GLN A 134 -24.06 -26.65 31.99
C GLN A 134 -24.68 -26.60 33.40
N GLY A 135 -25.48 -27.61 33.74
CA GLY A 135 -26.14 -27.81 35.03
C GLY A 135 -27.64 -28.04 34.83
N ALA A 136 -28.24 -29.22 34.97
CA ALA A 136 -27.85 -30.37 35.76
C ALA A 136 -28.47 -31.65 35.16
N HIS A 137 -27.65 -32.69 35.01
CA HIS A 137 -28.07 -34.07 34.75
C HIS A 137 -27.56 -34.93 35.91
N GLY A 138 -28.49 -35.55 36.65
CA GLY A 138 -28.27 -36.53 37.74
C GLY A 138 -28.37 -35.94 39.15
N LEU A 139 -29.14 -36.46 40.12
CA LEU A 139 -29.74 -37.79 40.39
C LEU A 139 -30.70 -37.65 41.62
N PRO A 140 -31.32 -38.71 42.23
CA PRO A 140 -32.70 -39.15 42.02
C PRO A 140 -33.64 -39.03 43.26
N GLY A 141 -34.96 -39.11 43.02
CA GLY A 141 -35.93 -39.75 43.91
C GLY A 141 -36.37 -39.06 45.22
N ARG A 142 -37.63 -38.58 45.25
CA ARG A 142 -38.51 -38.79 46.42
C ARG A 142 -39.98 -38.72 46.02
N LYS A 143 -40.77 -39.55 46.70
CA LYS A 143 -42.06 -40.13 46.32
C LYS A 143 -43.23 -39.14 46.37
N GLN A 144 -44.19 -39.43 45.51
CA GLN A 144 -45.61 -39.07 45.58
C GLN A 144 -46.17 -39.19 47.02
N LEU A 145 -46.81 -38.13 47.51
CA LEU A 145 -48.15 -38.15 48.12
C LEU A 145 -48.77 -36.76 48.02
#